data_AF-A0A6L3XU25-F1
#
_entry.id   AF-A0A6L3XU25-F1
#
_cell.length_a   1.000
_cell.length_b   1.000
_cell.length_c   1.000
_cell.angle_alpha   90.00
_cell.angle_beta   90.00
_cell.angle_gamma   90.00
#
_symmetry.space_group_name_H-M   'P 1'
#
loop_
_entity.id
_entity.type
_entity.pdbx_description
1 polymer ?
#
loop_
_entity_poly.entity_id
_entity_poly.type
_entity_poly.pdbx_seq_one_letter_code
_entity_poly.pdbx_strand_id
1 'polypeptide(L)' 'RSRRISDSSGMRLIRTEKKAYVSGLLDSELWEITRDEWNARQVS' A
#
# COMPACT_ATOMS: atom_id res chain seq x y z
N ARG A 1 5.40 -5.84 8.43
CA ARG A 1 5.75 -4.46 8.86
C ARG A 1 5.19 -3.42 7.89
N SER A 2 5.46 -3.54 6.58
CA SER A 2 4.97 -2.59 5.55
C SER A 2 3.45 -2.52 5.44
N ARG A 3 2.73 -3.66 5.45
CA ARG A 3 1.26 -3.70 5.40
C ARG A 3 0.59 -2.85 6.48
N ARG A 4 1.06 -2.97 7.73
CA ARG A 4 0.54 -2.21 8.87
C ARG A 4 0.78 -0.71 8.70
N ILE A 5 1.91 -0.31 8.10
CA ILE A 5 2.21 1.09 7.83
C ILE A 5 1.19 1.62 6.81
N SER A 6 1.00 0.93 5.68
CA SER A 6 0.02 1.31 4.65
C SER A 6 -1.39 1.47 5.24
N ASP A 7 -1.84 0.52 6.05
CA ASP A 7 -3.14 0.57 6.72
C ASP A 7 -3.24 1.74 7.72
N SER A 8 -2.22 1.95 8.56
CA SER A 8 -2.18 3.06 9.53
C SER A 8 -2.03 4.44 8.88
N SER A 9 -1.46 4.50 7.68
CA SER A 9 -1.44 5.70 6.82
C SER A 9 -2.74 5.89 6.04
N GLY A 10 -3.69 4.95 6.19
CA GLY A 10 -5.00 4.85 5.52
C GLY A 10 -4.94 4.81 4.01
N MET A 11 -3.92 4.10 3.52
CA MET A 11 -3.98 3.53 2.19
C MET A 11 -4.96 2.35 2.19
N ARG A 12 -5.39 1.96 0.99
CA ARG A 12 -6.26 0.81 0.75
C ARG A 12 -5.56 -0.20 -0.14
N LEU A 13 -5.69 -1.49 0.18
CA LEU A 13 -5.23 -2.57 -0.69
C LEU A 13 -6.16 -2.65 -1.91
N ILE A 14 -5.62 -2.40 -3.10
CA ILE A 14 -6.40 -2.44 -4.35
C ILE A 14 -6.12 -3.70 -5.16
N ARG A 15 -4.99 -4.37 -4.93
CA ARG A 15 -4.63 -5.58 -5.67
C ARG A 15 -3.57 -6.39 -4.94
N THR A 16 -3.69 -7.72 -5.07
CA THR A 16 -2.65 -8.69 -4.74
C THR A 16 -2.30 -9.46 -6.00
N GLU A 17 -1.01 -9.62 -6.28
CA GLU A 17 -0.53 -10.23 -7.51
C GLU A 17 0.77 -11.01 -7.30
N LYS A 18 1.06 -11.94 -8.22
CA LYS A 18 2.38 -12.57 -8.31
C LYS A 18 3.31 -11.70 -9.14
N LYS A 19 4.46 -11.33 -8.60
CA LYS A 19 5.50 -10.55 -9.29
C LYS A 19 6.83 -11.30 -9.27
N ALA A 20 7.55 -11.22 -10.38
CA ALA A 20 8.90 -11.75 -10.49
C ALA A 20 9.87 -10.81 -9.80
N TYR A 21 10.56 -11.31 -8.76
CA TYR A 21 11.67 -10.65 -8.09
C TYR A 21 12.95 -11.46 -8.31
N VAL A 22 14.11 -10.92 -7.89
CA VAL A 22 15.41 -11.62 -7.99
C VAL A 22 15.37 -12.98 -7.28
N SER A 23 14.59 -13.10 -6.21
CA SER A 23 14.35 -14.36 -5.47
C SER A 23 13.22 -15.22 -6.02
N GLY A 24 12.60 -14.84 -7.16
CA GLY A 24 11.57 -15.60 -7.86
C GLY A 24 10.13 -15.06 -7.76
N LEU A 25 9.19 -15.98 -7.98
CA LEU A 25 7.72 -15.89 -7.84
C LEU A 25 7.21 -15.45 -6.45
N LEU A 26 6.99 -14.15 -6.17
CA LEU A 26 6.45 -13.72 -4.86
C LEU A 26 5.12 -12.98 -4.95
N ASP A 27 4.34 -13.07 -3.87
CA ASP A 27 3.16 -12.23 -3.68
C ASP A 27 3.56 -10.78 -3.44
N SER A 28 2.83 -9.88 -4.09
CA SER A 28 3.00 -8.44 -4.00
C SER A 28 1.65 -7.78 -3.81
N GLU A 29 1.64 -6.70 -3.05
CA GLU A 29 0.43 -5.95 -2.74
C GLU A 29 0.56 -4.53 -3.26
N LEU A 30 -0.47 -4.06 -3.95
CA LEU A 30 -0.58 -2.69 -4.41
C LEU A 30 -1.56 -1.94 -3.51
N TRP A 31 -1.05 -0.88 -2.90
CA TRP A 31 -1.79 -0.01 -1.98
C TRP A 31 -1.94 1.37 -2.58
N GLU A 32 -3.09 2.01 -2.39
CA GLU A 32 -3.41 3.33 -2.94
C GLU A 32 -3.96 4.26 -1.85
N ILE A 33 -3.64 5.54 -1.97
CA ILE A 33 -4.29 6.64 -1.24
C ILE A 33 -4.44 7.81 -2.21
N THR A 34 -5.58 8.49 -2.18
CA THR A 34 -5.75 9.69 -3.01
C THR A 34 -5.03 10.88 -2.39
N ARG A 35 -4.79 11.93 -3.19
CA ARG A 35 -4.21 13.18 -2.68
C ARG A 35 -5.08 13.80 -1.59
N ASP A 36 -6.39 13.80 -1.75
CA ASP A 36 -7.32 14.41 -0.81
C ASP A 36 -7.33 13.66 0.53
N GLU A 37 -7.30 12.33 0.48
CA GLU A 37 -7.18 11.47 1.67
C GLU A 37 -5.85 11.68 2.39
N TRP A 38 -4.75 11.82 1.65
CA TRP A 38 -3.46 12.14 2.22
C TRP A 38 -3.47 13.50 2.92
N ASN A 39 -3.97 14.53 2.23
CA ASN A 39 -4.02 15.90 2.75
C ASN A 39 -4.91 16.01 3.99
N ALA A 40 -6.06 15.34 4.01
CA ALA A 40 -6.96 15.33 5.17
C ALA A 40 -6.29 14.80 6.45
N ARG A 41 -5.27 13.94 6.32
CA ARG A 41 -4.50 13.42 7.47
C ARG A 41 -3.39 14.36 7.95
N GLN A 42 -2.88 15.24 7.10
CA GLN A 42 -1.78 16.15 7.46
C GLN A 42 -2.27 17.39 8.22
N VAL A 43 -3.58 17.65 8.21
CA VAL A 43 -4.20 18.82 8.86
C VAL A 43 -4.66 18.50 10.30
N SER A 44 -4.11 17.46 10.93
CA SER A 44 -4.40 17.11 12.34
C SER A 44 -3.48 17.79 13.35
#